data_AF-A0A6P8PGZ1-F1
#
_entry.id   AF-A0A6P8PGZ1-F1
#
_cell.length_a   1.000
_cell.length_b   1.000
_cell.length_c   1.000
_cell.angle_alpha   90.00
_cell.angle_beta   90.00
_cell.angle_gamma   90.00
#
_symmetry.space_group_name_H-M   'P 1'
#
loop_
_entity.id
_entity.type
_entity.pdbx_description
1 polymer ?
#
loop_
_entity_poly.entity_id
_entity_poly.type
_entity_poly.pdbx_seq_one_letter_code
_entity_poly.pdbx_strand_id
1 'polypeptide(L)'
;MKVKNETFVTEFILEGFPGSPQMQISLFVLLFMTYLVTLMGNILIIVLICMDYRLHTPMYFFLVNLSFLETFCISVIVPKLLITFVSEKKLISYSACFAQSYFYFYLSTTDFLLLSVMSIDRFVAICHPMHYSTIMSNRLCVQLVIGCWMSSFFFLLLPTVMMCQLPFCGPNLIKHFFCDSSAMITLVCADTRLIKLIALIISTIVLIGPLVITIVSYIYIISTILNMSSTEGRHKAFSTCASHLSMVTIIFGSAIFIEVRPMSKDSQDMDKMVVVVSSVLAPLLNPFIYTLRNKKVKEVLRDALRSSFTKINHSHYLLHGMQINQCLENYVMSALNVFPVERSGNTKHEGFDLINMTFLTYICILSHLLCVMAQILQQKSNEIAKPGTSLVLECGVSGYNINDHHMHWTRQLPGKGLVWIAAFRTGHTTYINSDFQGRVTPSTRGSTALLQIDRLTATDTAMYYCAR
;
A
#
# COMPACT_ATOMS: atom_id res chain seq x y z
N MET A 1 -39.53 13.22 -41.48
CA MET A 1 -38.51 13.03 -40.43
C MET A 1 -38.00 11.59 -40.52
N LYS A 2 -36.72 11.37 -40.82
CA LYS A 2 -36.11 10.04 -40.68
C LYS A 2 -35.84 9.82 -39.20
N VAL A 3 -36.53 8.86 -38.61
CA VAL A 3 -36.21 8.35 -37.27
C VAL A 3 -34.78 7.81 -37.35
N LYS A 4 -33.84 8.45 -36.67
CA LYS A 4 -32.50 7.90 -36.46
C LYS A 4 -32.69 6.68 -35.56
N ASN A 5 -32.33 5.49 -36.03
CA ASN A 5 -32.16 4.34 -35.15
C ASN A 5 -31.03 4.69 -34.16
N GLU A 6 -31.37 5.09 -32.95
CA GLU A 6 -30.39 5.24 -31.86
C GLU A 6 -30.07 3.85 -31.31
N THR A 7 -29.19 3.13 -32.00
CA THR A 7 -28.58 1.92 -31.44
C THR A 7 -27.57 2.36 -30.39
N PHE A 8 -27.91 2.21 -29.11
CA PHE A 8 -26.96 2.42 -28.02
C PHE A 8 -25.77 1.48 -28.17
N VAL A 9 -24.55 2.01 -28.01
CA VAL A 9 -23.32 1.22 -28.03
C VAL A 9 -23.26 0.35 -26.78
N THR A 10 -23.36 -0.97 -26.94
CA THR A 10 -23.29 -1.94 -25.83
C THR A 10 -21.87 -2.44 -25.58
N GLU A 11 -21.02 -2.43 -26.61
CA GLU A 11 -19.67 -2.96 -26.58
C GLU A 11 -18.68 -2.01 -27.26
N PHE A 12 -17.46 -1.95 -26.74
CA PHE A 12 -16.30 -1.31 -27.36
C PHE A 12 -15.29 -2.35 -27.84
N ILE A 13 -14.57 -2.00 -28.89
CA ILE A 13 -13.44 -2.73 -29.47
C ILE A 13 -12.19 -1.95 -29.11
N LEU A 14 -11.26 -2.58 -28.39
CA LEU A 14 -9.94 -2.02 -28.13
C LEU A 14 -9.04 -2.28 -29.36
N GLU A 15 -8.38 -1.24 -29.87
CA GLU A 15 -7.42 -1.40 -30.97
C GLU A 15 -6.23 -2.30 -30.55
N GLY A 16 -5.85 -2.23 -29.27
CA GLY A 16 -4.71 -2.97 -28.71
C GLY A 16 -3.36 -2.43 -29.20
N PHE A 17 -2.32 -3.26 -29.12
CA PHE A 17 -0.97 -2.89 -29.55
C PHE A 17 -0.72 -3.19 -31.04
N PRO A 18 -0.21 -2.22 -31.82
CA PRO A 18 0.28 -2.46 -33.16
C PRO A 18 1.61 -3.23 -33.11
N GLY A 19 1.84 -4.10 -34.09
CA GLY A 19 3.09 -4.86 -34.19
C GLY A 19 2.92 -6.22 -34.85
N SER A 20 4.05 -6.83 -35.22
CA SER A 20 4.08 -8.21 -35.73
C SER A 20 3.65 -9.19 -34.62
N PRO A 21 3.16 -10.40 -34.98
CA PRO A 21 2.84 -11.44 -34.00
C PRO A 21 4.00 -11.73 -33.03
N GLN A 22 5.25 -11.71 -33.52
CA GLN A 22 6.45 -11.90 -32.71
C GLN A 22 6.65 -10.78 -31.67
N MET A 23 6.36 -9.53 -32.02
CA MET A 23 6.40 -8.40 -31.11
C MET A 23 5.30 -8.51 -30.04
N GLN A 24 4.09 -8.90 -30.43
CA GLN A 24 2.98 -9.10 -29.49
C GLN A 24 3.25 -10.23 -28.49
N ILE A 25 3.82 -11.35 -28.94
CA ILE A 25 4.26 -12.45 -28.06
C ILE A 25 5.34 -11.95 -27.08
N SER A 26 6.31 -11.18 -27.57
CA SER A 26 7.38 -10.63 -26.72
C SER A 26 6.82 -9.69 -25.64
N LEU A 27 5.89 -8.80 -26.01
CA LEU A 27 5.21 -7.90 -25.08
C LEU A 27 4.34 -8.66 -24.08
N PHE A 28 3.63 -9.70 -24.52
CA PHE A 28 2.85 -10.56 -23.64
C PHE A 28 3.73 -11.18 -22.55
N VAL A 29 4.84 -11.81 -22.94
CA VAL A 29 5.78 -12.43 -21.97
C VAL A 29 6.36 -11.38 -21.03
N LEU A 30 6.80 -10.24 -21.56
CA LEU A 30 7.37 -9.15 -20.76
C LEU A 30 6.37 -8.63 -19.71
N LEU A 31 5.14 -8.32 -20.13
CA LEU A 31 4.11 -7.77 -19.26
C LEU A 31 3.63 -8.79 -18.23
N PHE A 32 3.51 -10.06 -18.63
CA PHE A 32 3.16 -11.14 -17.72
C PHE A 32 4.22 -11.36 -16.65
N MET A 33 5.50 -11.43 -17.04
CA MET A 33 6.60 -11.56 -16.07
C MET A 33 6.68 -10.36 -15.16
N THR A 34 6.49 -9.15 -15.69
CA THR A 34 6.48 -7.93 -14.90
C THR A 34 5.32 -7.93 -13.90
N TYR A 35 4.13 -8.37 -14.31
CA TYR A 35 2.98 -8.53 -13.42
C TYR A 35 3.27 -9.46 -12.25
N LEU A 36 3.85 -10.64 -12.53
CA LEU A 36 4.20 -11.60 -11.48
C LEU A 36 5.26 -11.05 -10.52
N VAL A 37 6.31 -10.41 -11.04
CA VAL A 37 7.37 -9.83 -10.20
C VAL A 37 6.84 -8.72 -9.31
N THR A 38 6.01 -7.82 -9.85
CA THR A 38 5.36 -6.75 -9.07
C THR A 38 4.46 -7.32 -7.99
N LEU A 39 3.61 -8.30 -8.34
CA LEU A 39 2.71 -8.95 -7.39
C LEU A 39 3.51 -9.61 -6.25
N MET A 40 4.50 -10.44 -6.59
CA MET A 40 5.37 -11.09 -5.61
C MET A 40 6.13 -10.09 -4.73
N GLY A 41 6.66 -9.02 -5.32
CA GLY A 41 7.38 -7.98 -4.60
C GLY A 41 6.51 -7.23 -3.60
N ASN A 42 5.31 -6.84 -4.01
CA ASN A 42 4.35 -6.15 -3.14
C ASN A 42 3.79 -7.08 -2.05
N ILE A 43 3.52 -8.36 -2.37
CA ILE A 43 3.18 -9.38 -1.36
C ILE A 43 4.31 -9.50 -0.33
N LEU A 44 5.56 -9.60 -0.79
CA LEU A 44 6.72 -9.74 0.08
C LEU A 44 6.88 -8.53 1.02
N ILE A 45 6.66 -7.30 0.53
CA ILE A 45 6.68 -6.10 1.38
C ILE A 45 5.66 -6.22 2.52
N ILE A 46 4.41 -6.56 2.17
CA ILE A 46 3.32 -6.67 3.13
C ILE A 46 3.66 -7.74 4.17
N VAL A 47 4.09 -8.93 3.73
CA VAL A 47 4.50 -10.03 4.61
C VAL A 47 5.62 -9.60 5.56
N LEU A 48 6.70 -9.00 5.04
CA LEU A 48 7.83 -8.60 5.88
C LEU A 48 7.43 -7.59 6.94
N ILE A 49 6.59 -6.61 6.59
CA ILE A 49 6.13 -5.58 7.53
C ILE A 49 5.20 -6.18 8.58
N CYS A 50 4.28 -7.07 8.19
CA CYS A 50 3.39 -7.73 9.12
C CYS A 50 4.12 -8.72 10.05
N MET A 51 5.23 -9.33 9.61
CA MET A 51 5.97 -10.31 10.40
C MET A 51 6.96 -9.70 11.38
N ASP A 52 7.46 -8.49 11.12
CA ASP A 52 8.54 -7.89 11.92
C ASP A 52 8.10 -6.57 12.57
N TYR A 53 7.92 -6.61 13.89
CA TYR A 53 7.54 -5.44 14.70
C TYR A 53 8.51 -4.26 14.56
N ARG A 54 9.77 -4.50 14.19
CA ARG A 54 10.76 -3.42 13.96
C ARG A 54 10.33 -2.54 12.78
N LEU A 55 9.50 -3.04 11.88
CA LEU A 55 8.97 -2.32 10.73
C LEU A 55 7.63 -1.64 11.01
N HIS A 56 7.06 -1.72 12.22
CA HIS A 56 5.80 -1.05 12.56
C HIS A 56 6.01 0.45 12.85
N THR A 57 6.38 1.22 11.82
CA THR A 57 6.47 2.70 11.87
C THR A 57 5.51 3.32 10.85
N PRO A 58 5.05 4.57 11.05
CA PRO A 58 4.12 5.24 10.12
C PRO A 58 4.50 5.15 8.63
N MET A 59 5.77 5.35 8.27
CA MET A 59 6.23 5.16 6.89
C MET A 59 5.90 3.79 6.29
N TYR A 60 6.18 2.71 7.03
CA TYR A 60 5.93 1.35 6.55
C TYR A 60 4.45 1.02 6.54
N PHE A 61 3.66 1.63 7.42
CA PHE A 61 2.20 1.60 7.33
C PHE A 61 1.70 2.22 6.01
N PHE A 62 2.23 3.37 5.59
CA PHE A 62 1.91 3.92 4.27
C PHE A 62 2.44 3.04 3.13
N LEU A 63 3.61 2.41 3.30
CA LEU A 63 4.18 1.50 2.30
C LEU A 63 3.29 0.27 2.05
N VAL A 64 2.68 -0.28 3.09
CA VAL A 64 1.73 -1.39 2.96
C VAL A 64 0.51 -0.99 2.14
N ASN A 65 -0.05 0.20 2.40
CA ASN A 65 -1.16 0.75 1.62
C ASN A 65 -0.75 1.04 0.17
N LEU A 66 0.46 1.54 -0.05
CA LEU A 66 1.03 1.79 -1.38
C LEU A 66 1.19 0.48 -2.16
N SER A 67 1.75 -0.56 -1.53
CA SER A 67 1.93 -1.89 -2.14
C SER A 67 0.60 -2.53 -2.52
N PHE A 68 -0.42 -2.36 -1.66
CA PHE A 68 -1.78 -2.79 -1.94
C PHE A 68 -2.38 -2.04 -3.13
N LEU A 69 -2.27 -0.71 -3.14
CA LEU A 69 -2.78 0.15 -4.20
C LEU A 69 -2.15 -0.17 -5.55
N GLU A 70 -0.82 -0.30 -5.60
CA GLU A 70 -0.10 -0.62 -6.84
C GLU A 70 -0.47 -1.99 -7.38
N THR A 71 -0.66 -2.98 -6.49
CA THR A 71 -1.14 -4.33 -6.84
C THR A 71 -2.53 -4.28 -7.48
N PHE A 72 -3.42 -3.43 -6.94
CA PHE A 72 -4.73 -3.20 -7.51
C PHE A 72 -4.63 -2.50 -8.88
N CYS A 73 -3.79 -1.46 -8.98
CA CYS A 73 -3.64 -0.67 -10.20
C CYS A 73 -3.15 -1.52 -11.38
N ILE A 74 -2.10 -2.32 -11.16
CA ILE A 74 -1.58 -3.21 -12.19
C ILE A 74 -2.60 -4.30 -12.58
N SER A 75 -3.42 -4.78 -11.63
CA SER A 75 -4.46 -5.79 -11.88
C SER A 75 -5.67 -5.25 -12.65
N VAL A 76 -5.92 -3.95 -12.64
CA VAL A 76 -6.98 -3.32 -13.46
C VAL A 76 -6.58 -3.26 -14.95
N ILE A 77 -5.29 -3.10 -15.25
CA ILE A 77 -4.80 -2.86 -16.61
C ILE A 77 -4.25 -4.13 -17.25
N VAL A 78 -3.30 -4.79 -16.58
CA VAL A 78 -2.44 -5.80 -17.20
C VAL A 78 -3.20 -7.07 -17.60
N PRO A 79 -4.10 -7.66 -16.79
CA PRO A 79 -4.84 -8.84 -17.19
C PRO A 79 -5.64 -8.64 -18.48
N LYS A 80 -6.37 -7.51 -18.59
CA LYS A 80 -7.14 -7.21 -19.80
C LYS A 80 -6.22 -6.97 -21.00
N LEU A 81 -5.10 -6.25 -20.79
CA LEU A 81 -4.08 -6.06 -21.83
C LEU A 81 -3.51 -7.39 -22.34
N LEU A 82 -3.18 -8.33 -21.45
CA LEU A 82 -2.71 -9.67 -21.81
C LEU A 82 -3.74 -10.44 -22.66
N ILE A 83 -5.02 -10.37 -22.28
CA ILE A 83 -6.12 -10.98 -23.06
C ILE A 83 -6.20 -10.38 -24.47
N THR A 84 -5.92 -9.08 -24.64
CA THR A 84 -5.96 -8.45 -25.98
C THR A 84 -4.85 -8.92 -26.93
N PHE A 85 -3.75 -9.50 -26.42
CA PHE A 85 -2.71 -10.08 -27.26
C PHE A 85 -3.07 -11.47 -27.80
N VAL A 86 -3.91 -12.22 -27.07
CA VAL A 86 -4.27 -13.60 -27.42
C VAL A 86 -5.65 -13.73 -28.06
N SER A 87 -6.50 -12.71 -27.94
CA SER A 87 -7.89 -12.74 -28.43
C SER A 87 -8.00 -12.16 -29.84
N GLU A 88 -8.69 -12.88 -30.72
CA GLU A 88 -9.04 -12.38 -32.08
C GLU A 88 -10.02 -11.22 -32.03
N LYS A 89 -10.94 -11.22 -31.05
CA LYS A 89 -11.91 -10.14 -30.80
C LYS A 89 -11.54 -9.40 -29.51
N LYS A 90 -11.15 -8.14 -29.62
CA LYS A 90 -10.73 -7.29 -28.49
C LYS A 90 -11.93 -6.53 -27.89
N LEU A 91 -12.97 -7.26 -27.54
CA LEU A 91 -14.22 -6.68 -27.04
C LEU A 91 -14.17 -6.41 -25.53
N ILE A 92 -14.80 -5.30 -25.13
CA ILE A 92 -15.08 -4.95 -23.75
C ILE A 92 -16.47 -4.33 -23.68
N SER A 93 -17.28 -4.76 -22.72
CA SER A 93 -18.61 -4.18 -22.53
C SER A 93 -18.50 -2.70 -22.11
N TYR A 94 -19.54 -1.93 -22.40
CA TYR A 94 -19.61 -0.53 -22.00
C TYR A 94 -19.36 -0.35 -20.49
N SER A 95 -20.01 -1.14 -19.65
CA SER A 95 -19.88 -1.05 -18.19
C SER A 95 -18.48 -1.43 -17.69
N ALA A 96 -17.88 -2.50 -18.23
CA ALA A 96 -16.53 -2.91 -17.87
C ALA A 96 -15.48 -1.86 -18.27
N CYS A 97 -15.69 -1.19 -19.42
CA CYS A 97 -14.81 -0.13 -19.90
C CYS A 97 -14.82 1.10 -18.98
N PHE A 98 -16.00 1.54 -18.57
CA PHE A 98 -16.16 2.63 -17.61
C PHE A 98 -15.59 2.27 -16.23
N ALA A 99 -15.83 1.05 -15.76
CA ALA A 99 -15.26 0.56 -14.49
C ALA A 99 -13.73 0.54 -14.54
N GLN A 100 -13.13 0.01 -15.62
CA GLN A 100 -11.69 -0.02 -15.80
C GLN A 100 -11.10 1.40 -15.77
N SER A 101 -11.69 2.34 -16.53
CA SER A 101 -11.27 3.74 -16.52
C SER A 101 -11.38 4.35 -15.12
N TYR A 102 -12.52 4.18 -14.45
CA TYR A 102 -12.75 4.75 -13.12
C TYR A 102 -11.74 4.26 -12.09
N PHE A 103 -11.55 2.94 -11.98
CA PHE A 103 -10.62 2.36 -11.02
C PHE A 103 -9.17 2.74 -11.32
N TYR A 104 -8.78 2.82 -12.61
CA TYR A 104 -7.44 3.26 -12.99
C TYR A 104 -7.13 4.69 -12.48
N PHE A 105 -8.00 5.65 -12.79
CA PHE A 105 -7.81 7.03 -12.32
C PHE A 105 -7.95 7.15 -10.80
N TYR A 106 -8.83 6.36 -10.18
CA TYR A 106 -9.05 6.36 -8.73
C TYR A 106 -7.80 5.94 -7.98
N LEU A 107 -7.23 4.80 -8.36
CA LEU A 107 -6.02 4.27 -7.77
C LEU A 107 -4.83 5.22 -8.04
N SER A 108 -4.68 5.72 -9.27
CA SER A 108 -3.61 6.67 -9.62
C SER A 108 -3.70 7.97 -8.80
N THR A 109 -4.91 8.50 -8.60
CA THR A 109 -5.11 9.70 -7.76
C THR A 109 -4.75 9.41 -6.30
N THR A 110 -5.14 8.24 -5.78
CA THR A 110 -4.81 7.86 -4.40
C THR A 110 -3.30 7.66 -4.24
N ASP A 111 -2.60 7.17 -5.28
CA ASP A 111 -1.15 7.00 -5.30
C ASP A 111 -0.41 8.33 -5.10
N PHE A 112 -0.72 9.34 -5.93
CA PHE A 112 -0.13 10.68 -5.80
C PHE A 112 -0.36 11.30 -4.42
N LEU A 113 -1.57 11.15 -3.88
CA LEU A 113 -1.92 11.66 -2.55
C LEU A 113 -1.15 10.92 -1.45
N LEU A 114 -1.02 9.59 -1.55
CA LEU A 114 -0.32 8.78 -0.56
C LEU A 114 1.19 9.06 -0.56
N LEU A 115 1.80 9.24 -1.74
CA LEU A 115 3.20 9.70 -1.84
C LEU A 115 3.39 11.07 -1.20
N SER A 116 2.45 12.00 -1.39
CA SER A 116 2.49 13.28 -0.70
C SER A 116 2.40 13.12 0.82
N VAL A 117 1.52 12.26 1.33
CA VAL A 117 1.46 11.94 2.77
C VAL A 117 2.77 11.33 3.29
N MET A 118 3.41 10.45 2.51
CA MET A 118 4.72 9.90 2.85
C MET A 118 5.81 10.99 2.89
N SER A 119 5.71 12.03 2.05
CA SER A 119 6.59 13.21 2.15
C SER A 119 6.39 13.99 3.45
N ILE A 120 5.15 14.10 3.95
CA ILE A 120 4.83 14.74 5.23
C ILE A 120 5.38 13.90 6.38
N ASP A 121 5.26 12.57 6.36
CA ASP A 121 5.92 11.68 7.33
C ASP A 121 7.43 11.96 7.43
N ARG A 122 8.11 12.03 6.28
CA ARG A 122 9.54 12.33 6.24
C ARG A 122 9.88 13.73 6.76
N PHE A 123 9.05 14.71 6.42
CA PHE A 123 9.20 16.07 6.93
C PHE A 123 9.10 16.10 8.46
N VAL A 124 8.04 15.52 9.05
CA VAL A 124 7.88 15.52 10.50
C VAL A 124 9.00 14.72 11.18
N ALA A 125 9.39 13.57 10.63
CA ALA A 125 10.44 12.72 11.18
C ALA A 125 11.82 13.41 11.26
N ILE A 126 12.15 14.25 10.27
CA ILE A 126 13.47 14.90 10.16
C ILE A 126 13.46 16.30 10.77
N CYS A 127 12.44 17.11 10.49
CA CYS A 127 12.36 18.49 10.95
C CYS A 127 11.87 18.60 12.40
N HIS A 128 11.08 17.64 12.89
CA HIS A 128 10.49 17.66 14.24
C HIS A 128 10.65 16.31 14.99
N PRO A 129 11.88 15.79 15.15
CA PRO A 129 12.12 14.44 15.66
C PRO A 129 11.57 14.21 17.08
N MET A 130 11.59 15.24 17.95
CA MET A 130 11.10 15.15 19.33
C MET A 130 9.57 15.04 19.43
N HIS A 131 8.85 15.50 18.42
CA HIS A 131 7.38 15.48 18.39
C HIS A 131 6.81 14.47 17.39
N TYR A 132 7.68 13.74 16.68
CA TYR A 132 7.27 12.80 15.63
C TYR A 132 6.23 11.78 16.11
N SER A 133 6.46 11.13 17.24
CA SER A 133 5.54 10.10 17.78
C SER A 133 4.19 10.66 18.23
N THR A 134 4.14 11.95 18.62
CA THR A 134 2.89 12.61 19.01
C THR A 134 2.12 13.10 17.78
N ILE A 135 2.82 13.64 16.78
CA ILE A 135 2.22 14.17 15.55
C ILE A 135 1.76 13.01 14.66
N MET A 136 2.67 12.12 14.25
CA MET A 136 2.39 10.94 13.42
C MET A 136 1.86 9.78 14.27
N SER A 137 0.78 10.05 14.99
CA SER A 137 0.03 9.03 15.72
C SER A 137 -0.67 8.07 14.76
N ASN A 138 -0.93 6.83 15.18
CA ASN A 138 -1.62 5.84 14.36
C ASN A 138 -3.01 6.32 13.89
N ARG A 139 -3.70 7.07 14.75
CA ARG A 139 -5.02 7.65 14.41
C ARG A 139 -4.89 8.63 13.24
N LEU A 140 -3.90 9.52 13.28
CA LEU A 140 -3.66 10.44 12.19
C LEU A 140 -3.26 9.68 10.91
N CYS A 141 -2.38 8.68 11.01
CA CYS A 141 -1.97 7.90 9.85
C CYS A 141 -3.16 7.23 9.16
N VAL A 142 -4.07 6.61 9.93
CA VAL A 142 -5.30 6.02 9.40
C VAL A 142 -6.22 7.08 8.78
N GLN A 143 -6.40 8.22 9.44
CA GLN A 143 -7.19 9.34 8.90
C GLN A 143 -6.61 9.88 7.60
N LEU A 144 -5.29 9.98 7.48
CA LEU A 144 -4.62 10.42 6.26
C LEU A 144 -4.86 9.44 5.12
N VAL A 145 -4.71 8.13 5.36
CA VAL A 145 -5.00 7.10 4.35
C VAL A 145 -6.47 7.15 3.91
N ILE A 146 -7.41 7.18 4.85
CA ILE A 146 -8.84 7.32 4.54
C ILE A 146 -9.09 8.61 3.75
N GLY A 147 -8.44 9.70 4.14
CA GLY A 147 -8.45 10.98 3.43
C GLY A 147 -8.02 10.83 1.98
N CYS A 148 -6.90 10.15 1.70
CA CYS A 148 -6.45 9.89 0.32
C CYS A 148 -7.54 9.17 -0.49
N TRP A 149 -8.08 8.06 0.01
CA TRP A 149 -9.12 7.28 -0.67
C TRP A 149 -10.40 8.07 -0.91
N MET A 150 -10.86 8.83 0.10
CA MET A 150 -12.08 9.63 -0.01
C MET A 150 -11.89 10.82 -0.95
N SER A 151 -10.76 11.53 -0.87
CA SER A 151 -10.44 12.62 -1.78
C SER A 151 -10.40 12.15 -3.22
N SER A 152 -9.74 11.03 -3.52
CA SER A 152 -9.72 10.45 -4.87
C SER A 152 -11.14 10.12 -5.37
N PHE A 153 -12.00 9.61 -4.49
CA PHE A 153 -13.39 9.29 -4.84
C PHE A 153 -14.14 10.54 -5.27
N PHE A 154 -14.05 11.62 -4.48
CA PHE A 154 -14.74 12.88 -4.78
C PHE A 154 -14.19 13.59 -6.01
N PHE A 155 -12.86 13.57 -6.23
CA PHE A 155 -12.26 14.14 -7.44
C PHE A 155 -12.81 13.48 -8.71
N LEU A 156 -13.05 12.17 -8.68
CA LEU A 156 -13.47 11.43 -9.88
C LEU A 156 -14.97 11.26 -10.02
N LEU A 157 -15.74 11.47 -8.96
CA LEU A 157 -17.19 11.30 -8.99
C LEU A 157 -17.85 12.17 -10.07
N LEU A 158 -17.58 13.48 -10.04
CA LEU A 158 -18.16 14.44 -10.98
C LEU A 158 -17.83 14.13 -12.45
N PRO A 159 -16.55 14.03 -12.87
CA PRO A 159 -16.23 13.75 -14.27
C PRO A 159 -16.77 12.40 -14.73
N THR A 160 -16.82 11.39 -13.85
CA THR A 160 -17.38 10.07 -14.18
C THR A 160 -18.88 10.12 -14.41
N VAL A 161 -19.64 10.78 -13.52
CA VAL A 161 -21.10 10.93 -13.69
C VAL A 161 -21.42 11.68 -14.97
N MET A 162 -20.68 12.76 -15.27
CA MET A 162 -20.83 13.50 -16.53
C MET A 162 -20.52 12.62 -17.74
N MET A 163 -19.43 11.83 -17.68
CA MET A 163 -19.05 10.93 -18.78
C MET A 163 -20.12 9.86 -19.04
N CYS A 164 -20.71 9.29 -17.99
CA CYS A 164 -21.76 8.28 -18.11
C CYS A 164 -23.07 8.81 -18.73
N GLN A 165 -23.31 10.13 -18.66
CA GLN A 165 -24.51 10.77 -19.21
C GLN A 165 -24.36 11.19 -20.68
N LEU A 166 -23.14 11.13 -21.25
CA LEU A 166 -22.89 11.56 -22.62
C LEU A 166 -23.30 10.48 -23.64
N PRO A 167 -23.90 10.87 -24.79
CA PRO A 167 -24.24 9.92 -25.84
C PRO A 167 -23.00 9.51 -26.65
N PHE A 168 -22.76 8.20 -26.71
CA PHE A 168 -21.73 7.59 -27.54
C PHE A 168 -22.32 7.16 -28.88
N CYS A 169 -21.80 7.67 -29.99
CA CYS A 169 -22.23 7.26 -31.33
C CYS A 169 -21.13 7.37 -32.40
N GLY A 170 -19.86 7.50 -31.98
CA GLY A 170 -18.71 7.21 -32.83
C GLY A 170 -18.62 5.72 -33.19
N PRO A 171 -17.62 5.31 -33.99
CA PRO A 171 -17.30 3.90 -34.13
C PRO A 171 -17.03 3.31 -32.74
N ASN A 172 -17.47 2.09 -32.47
CA ASN A 172 -17.22 1.42 -31.19
C ASN A 172 -15.73 1.09 -30.95
N LEU A 173 -14.79 1.78 -31.61
CA LEU A 173 -13.36 1.50 -31.59
C LEU A 173 -12.62 2.51 -30.70
N ILE A 174 -12.04 2.03 -29.61
CA ILE A 174 -11.14 2.79 -28.74
C ILE A 174 -9.71 2.58 -29.23
N LYS A 175 -9.05 3.65 -29.68
CA LYS A 175 -7.65 3.66 -30.16
C LYS A 175 -6.63 3.58 -29.02
N HIS A 176 -6.85 2.65 -28.11
CA HIS A 176 -6.05 2.46 -26.91
C HIS A 176 -6.06 0.98 -26.52
N PHE A 177 -5.13 0.58 -25.67
CA PHE A 177 -5.00 -0.81 -25.20
C PHE A 177 -5.78 -1.10 -23.91
N PHE A 178 -6.36 -0.06 -23.31
CA PHE A 178 -7.32 -0.10 -22.19
C PHE A 178 -8.33 1.05 -22.36
N CYS A 179 -9.37 1.07 -21.55
CA CYS A 179 -10.35 2.15 -21.55
C CYS A 179 -9.80 3.43 -20.91
N ASP A 180 -9.09 4.22 -21.72
CA ASP A 180 -8.61 5.54 -21.34
C ASP A 180 -9.69 6.61 -21.54
N SER A 181 -9.81 7.54 -20.60
CA SER A 181 -10.85 8.57 -20.61
C SER A 181 -10.69 9.54 -21.79
N SER A 182 -9.47 9.88 -22.18
CA SER A 182 -9.21 10.75 -23.33
C SER A 182 -9.62 10.08 -24.64
N ALA A 183 -9.35 8.78 -24.78
CA ALA A 183 -9.76 7.98 -25.93
C ALA A 183 -11.29 7.83 -26.00
N MET A 184 -11.95 7.56 -24.87
CA MET A 184 -13.41 7.43 -24.80
C MET A 184 -14.12 8.75 -25.16
N ILE A 185 -13.61 9.90 -24.73
CA ILE A 185 -14.20 11.22 -25.04
C ILE A 185 -14.25 11.48 -26.56
N THR A 186 -13.36 10.88 -27.36
CA THR A 186 -13.38 11.04 -28.83
C THR A 186 -14.57 10.35 -29.52
N LEU A 187 -15.26 9.43 -28.82
CA LEU A 187 -16.38 8.66 -29.34
C LEU A 187 -17.76 9.29 -29.02
N VAL A 188 -17.76 10.36 -28.22
CA VAL A 188 -18.96 11.09 -27.80
C VAL A 188 -19.46 12.01 -28.91
N CYS A 189 -20.77 12.01 -29.16
CA CYS A 189 -21.41 12.86 -30.18
C CYS A 189 -22.00 14.17 -29.65
N ALA A 190 -21.79 14.48 -28.37
CA ALA A 190 -22.23 15.72 -27.73
C ALA A 190 -21.06 16.70 -27.55
N ASP A 191 -21.36 17.92 -27.09
CA ASP A 191 -20.32 18.88 -26.74
C ASP A 191 -19.49 18.37 -25.55
N THR A 192 -18.18 18.16 -25.79
CA THR A 192 -17.23 17.64 -24.80
C THR A 192 -16.37 18.74 -24.18
N ARG A 193 -16.58 20.01 -24.50
CA ARG A 193 -15.76 21.12 -24.00
C ARG A 193 -15.76 21.20 -22.47
N LEU A 194 -16.92 21.09 -21.85
CA LEU A 194 -17.06 21.20 -20.39
C LEU A 194 -16.37 20.04 -19.67
N ILE A 195 -16.59 18.80 -20.11
CA ILE A 195 -15.96 17.63 -19.49
C ILE A 195 -14.43 17.65 -19.67
N LYS A 196 -13.93 18.08 -20.84
CA LYS A 196 -12.49 18.25 -21.08
C LYS A 196 -11.88 19.31 -20.17
N LEU A 197 -12.57 20.44 -19.98
CA LEU A 197 -12.10 21.50 -19.09
C LEU A 197 -12.07 21.04 -17.62
N ILE A 198 -13.13 20.37 -17.16
CA ILE A 198 -13.20 19.82 -15.80
C ILE A 198 -12.12 18.76 -15.59
N ALA A 199 -11.94 17.83 -16.54
CA ALA A 199 -10.90 16.81 -16.47
C ALA A 199 -9.50 17.42 -16.42
N LEU A 200 -9.23 18.47 -17.21
CA LEU A 200 -7.95 19.19 -17.18
C LEU A 200 -7.69 19.86 -15.82
N ILE A 201 -8.70 20.53 -15.26
CA ILE A 201 -8.59 21.19 -13.94
C ILE A 201 -8.32 20.13 -12.86
N ILE A 202 -9.09 19.03 -12.85
CA ILE A 202 -8.93 17.96 -11.86
C ILE A 202 -7.57 17.30 -12.00
N SER A 203 -7.16 16.92 -13.22
CA SER A 203 -5.84 16.33 -13.48
C SER A 203 -4.71 17.25 -12.99
N THR A 204 -4.80 18.54 -13.27
CA THR A 204 -3.81 19.53 -12.80
C THR A 204 -3.76 19.59 -11.27
N ILE A 205 -4.91 19.63 -10.58
CA ILE A 205 -4.96 19.66 -9.11
C ILE A 205 -4.38 18.38 -8.52
N VAL A 206 -4.76 17.21 -9.06
CA VAL A 206 -4.33 15.89 -8.60
C VAL A 206 -2.86 15.65 -8.85
N LEU A 207 -2.30 16.16 -9.95
CA LEU A 207 -0.89 15.98 -10.29
C LEU A 207 -0.01 17.03 -9.59
N ILE A 208 -0.35 18.31 -9.70
CA ILE A 208 0.50 19.40 -9.22
C ILE A 208 0.33 19.63 -7.72
N GLY A 209 -0.87 19.47 -7.16
CA GLY A 209 -1.12 19.68 -5.74
C GLY A 209 -0.23 18.82 -4.83
N PRO A 210 -0.28 17.48 -4.95
CA PRO A 210 0.58 16.56 -4.20
C PRO A 210 2.07 16.76 -4.47
N LEU A 211 2.44 17.13 -5.71
CA LEU A 211 3.82 17.44 -6.06
C LEU A 211 4.34 18.68 -5.33
N VAL A 212 3.54 19.75 -5.24
CA VAL A 212 3.88 20.96 -4.49
C VAL A 212 4.09 20.65 -3.02
N ILE A 213 3.18 19.87 -2.40
CA ILE A 213 3.34 19.44 -1.00
C ILE A 213 4.65 18.68 -0.81
N THR A 214 4.98 17.80 -1.75
CA THR A 214 6.22 17.02 -1.73
C THR A 214 7.45 17.93 -1.86
N ILE A 215 7.47 18.83 -2.84
CA ILE A 215 8.58 19.77 -3.06
C ILE A 215 8.80 20.64 -1.82
N VAL A 216 7.74 21.25 -1.28
CA VAL A 216 7.82 22.10 -0.08
C VAL A 216 8.37 21.31 1.11
N SER A 217 7.85 20.10 1.34
CA SER A 217 8.36 19.20 2.39
C SER A 217 9.85 18.93 2.23
N TYR A 218 10.31 18.65 1.01
CA TYR A 218 11.71 18.36 0.73
C TYR A 218 12.63 19.57 0.78
N ILE A 219 12.15 20.78 0.47
CA ILE A 219 12.89 22.01 0.70
C ILE A 219 13.23 22.13 2.19
N TYR A 220 12.23 22.00 3.07
CA TYR A 220 12.46 22.06 4.51
C TYR A 220 13.35 20.92 5.01
N ILE A 221 13.15 19.68 4.55
CA ILE A 221 14.00 18.53 4.90
C ILE A 221 15.46 18.83 4.55
N ILE A 222 15.73 19.28 3.32
CA ILE A 222 17.09 19.58 2.86
C ILE A 222 17.68 20.71 3.70
N SER A 223 16.94 21.79 3.95
CA SER A 223 17.39 22.88 4.82
C SER A 223 17.75 22.39 6.23
N THR A 224 16.92 21.55 6.85
CA THR A 224 17.21 20.96 8.16
C THR A 224 18.47 20.08 8.11
N ILE A 225 18.62 19.24 7.09
CA ILE A 225 19.78 18.37 6.95
C ILE A 225 21.07 19.18 6.78
N LEU A 226 21.07 20.23 5.96
CA LEU A 226 22.22 21.10 5.77
C LEU A 226 22.64 21.80 7.07
N ASN A 227 21.69 22.10 7.96
CA ASN A 227 21.94 22.70 9.26
C ASN A 227 22.42 21.68 10.33
N MET A 228 22.32 20.37 10.10
CA MET A 228 22.81 19.38 11.06
C MET A 228 24.33 19.45 11.18
N SER A 229 24.87 19.42 12.40
CA SER A 229 26.33 19.45 12.63
C SER A 229 27.03 18.11 12.38
N SER A 230 26.31 16.99 12.48
CA SER A 230 26.86 15.64 12.29
C SER A 230 26.82 15.19 10.84
N THR A 231 27.99 14.95 10.24
CA THR A 231 28.15 14.38 8.89
C THR A 231 27.48 13.01 8.76
N GLU A 232 27.56 12.18 9.81
CA GLU A 232 26.91 10.86 9.84
C GLU A 232 25.38 11.00 9.89
N GLY A 233 24.87 11.95 10.69
CA GLY A 233 23.45 12.28 10.74
C GLY A 233 22.90 12.74 9.38
N ARG A 234 23.65 13.60 8.68
CA ARG A 234 23.30 14.04 7.31
C ARG A 234 23.21 12.86 6.35
N HIS A 235 24.23 12.00 6.33
CA HIS A 235 24.28 10.87 5.41
C HIS A 235 23.16 9.86 5.66
N LYS A 236 22.80 9.64 6.93
CA LYS A 236 21.66 8.79 7.32
C LYS A 236 20.32 9.39 6.88
N ALA A 237 20.13 10.70 7.05
CA ALA A 237 18.90 11.38 6.64
C ALA A 237 18.71 11.35 5.11
N PHE A 238 19.74 11.70 4.33
CA PHE A 238 19.69 11.60 2.87
C PHE A 238 19.40 10.17 2.39
N SER A 239 20.07 9.17 2.97
CA SER A 239 19.84 7.77 2.61
C SER A 239 18.41 7.32 2.90
N THR A 240 17.76 7.88 3.92
CA THR A 240 16.38 7.54 4.29
C THR A 240 15.38 8.12 3.29
N CYS A 241 15.64 9.35 2.82
CA CYS A 241 14.81 10.06 1.86
C CYS A 241 14.96 9.58 0.42
N ALA A 242 16.09 8.99 0.06
CA ALA A 242 16.43 8.63 -1.32
C ALA A 242 15.42 7.67 -1.97
N SER A 243 14.89 6.70 -1.21
CA SER A 243 13.88 5.75 -1.73
C SER A 243 12.61 6.47 -2.15
N HIS A 244 12.04 7.27 -1.25
CA HIS A 244 10.83 8.05 -1.52
C HIS A 244 11.02 9.06 -2.65
N LEU A 245 12.13 9.81 -2.68
CA LEU A 245 12.42 10.73 -3.80
C LEU A 245 12.55 9.99 -5.14
N SER A 246 13.15 8.79 -5.15
CA SER A 246 13.24 8.00 -6.39
C SER A 246 11.85 7.65 -6.92
N MET A 247 10.94 7.20 -6.04
CA MET A 247 9.57 6.90 -6.42
C MET A 247 8.80 8.12 -6.89
N VAL A 248 8.90 9.24 -6.18
CA VAL A 248 8.28 10.51 -6.58
C VAL A 248 8.77 10.94 -7.96
N THR A 249 10.08 10.88 -8.23
CA THR A 249 10.63 11.23 -9.53
C THR A 249 10.11 10.33 -10.65
N ILE A 250 10.03 9.02 -10.42
CA ILE A 250 9.54 8.07 -11.43
C ILE A 250 8.04 8.31 -11.69
N ILE A 251 7.23 8.40 -10.64
CA ILE A 251 5.76 8.49 -10.75
C ILE A 251 5.32 9.86 -11.28
N PHE A 252 5.72 10.96 -10.64
CA PHE A 252 5.34 12.30 -11.11
C PHE A 252 6.04 12.66 -12.42
N GLY A 253 7.31 12.27 -12.59
CA GLY A 253 8.07 12.55 -13.81
C GLY A 253 7.46 11.87 -15.03
N SER A 254 7.04 10.60 -14.90
CA SER A 254 6.36 9.90 -16.00
C SER A 254 4.97 10.48 -16.30
N ALA A 255 4.18 10.80 -15.28
CA ALA A 255 2.88 11.44 -15.46
C ALA A 255 2.98 12.81 -16.16
N ILE A 256 3.90 13.68 -15.72
CA ILE A 256 4.13 14.98 -16.37
C ILE A 256 4.61 14.79 -17.82
N PHE A 257 5.50 13.82 -18.07
CA PHE A 257 5.98 13.56 -19.42
C PHE A 257 4.86 13.14 -20.38
N ILE A 258 3.91 12.32 -19.91
CA ILE A 258 2.73 11.91 -20.68
C ILE A 258 1.82 13.11 -20.96
N GLU A 259 1.56 13.97 -19.97
CA GLU A 259 0.66 15.12 -20.10
C GLU A 259 1.22 16.25 -20.99
N VAL A 260 2.53 16.50 -20.97
CA VAL A 260 3.14 17.61 -21.71
C VAL A 260 3.39 17.26 -23.19
N ARG A 261 3.45 15.97 -23.55
CA ARG A 261 3.75 15.56 -24.92
C ARG A 261 2.54 15.77 -25.84
N PRO A 262 2.62 16.63 -26.87
CA PRO A 262 1.51 16.81 -27.81
C PRO A 262 1.31 15.53 -28.62
N MET A 263 0.09 14.97 -28.60
CA MET A 263 -0.29 13.83 -29.44
C MET A 263 -0.25 14.24 -30.93
N SER A 264 0.87 13.96 -31.60
CA SER A 264 0.97 14.04 -33.05
C SER A 264 0.47 12.74 -33.69
N LYS A 265 -0.12 12.79 -34.89
CA LYS A 265 -0.68 11.59 -35.55
C LYS A 265 0.36 10.49 -35.79
N ASP A 266 1.64 10.84 -35.98
CA ASP A 266 2.75 9.90 -36.17
C ASP A 266 3.33 9.33 -34.85
N SER A 267 2.94 9.86 -33.68
CA SER A 267 3.47 9.41 -32.38
C SER A 267 2.58 8.46 -31.60
N GLN A 268 1.35 8.17 -32.07
CA GLN A 268 0.35 7.42 -31.29
C GLN A 268 0.81 6.04 -30.82
N ASP A 269 1.61 5.33 -31.62
CA ASP A 269 2.12 4.00 -31.26
C ASP A 269 3.26 4.07 -30.23
N MET A 270 4.11 5.09 -30.34
CA MET A 270 5.15 5.38 -29.35
C MET A 270 4.54 5.89 -28.04
N ASP A 271 3.46 6.66 -28.10
CA ASP A 271 2.72 7.17 -26.94
C ASP A 271 2.11 6.01 -26.15
N LYS A 272 1.48 5.03 -26.82
CA LYS A 272 0.99 3.80 -26.17
C LYS A 272 2.11 3.03 -25.46
N MET A 273 3.28 2.91 -26.08
CA MET A 273 4.44 2.23 -25.49
C MET A 273 4.98 2.97 -24.26
N VAL A 274 5.07 4.30 -24.33
CA VAL A 274 5.49 5.14 -23.20
C VAL A 274 4.52 5.02 -22.03
N VAL A 275 3.20 5.03 -22.30
CA VAL A 275 2.18 4.87 -21.27
C VAL A 275 2.27 3.48 -20.63
N VAL A 276 2.36 2.39 -21.40
CA VAL A 276 2.55 1.03 -20.84
C VAL A 276 3.79 0.95 -19.97
N VAL A 277 4.94 1.39 -20.49
CA VAL A 277 6.20 1.30 -19.75
C VAL A 277 6.09 2.13 -18.48
N SER A 278 5.54 3.34 -18.53
CA SER A 278 5.39 4.22 -17.36
C SER A 278 4.44 3.65 -16.30
N SER A 279 3.27 3.16 -16.72
CA SER A 279 2.25 2.60 -15.83
C SER A 279 2.67 1.28 -15.17
N VAL A 280 3.62 0.56 -15.77
CA VAL A 280 4.08 -0.75 -15.27
C VAL A 280 5.44 -0.64 -14.55
N LEU A 281 6.30 0.29 -14.96
CA LEU A 281 7.65 0.45 -14.42
C LEU A 281 7.64 0.97 -12.98
N ALA A 282 6.76 1.90 -12.63
CA ALA A 282 6.71 2.43 -11.28
C ALA A 282 6.31 1.36 -10.24
N PRO A 283 5.20 0.61 -10.43
CA PRO A 283 4.85 -0.52 -9.55
C PRO A 283 5.93 -1.60 -9.51
N LEU A 284 6.59 -1.89 -10.64
CA LEU A 284 7.68 -2.85 -10.68
C LEU A 284 8.85 -2.43 -9.80
N LEU A 285 9.24 -1.15 -9.84
CA LEU A 285 10.40 -0.65 -9.12
C LEU A 285 10.14 -0.42 -7.63
N ASN A 286 8.89 -0.25 -7.22
CA ASN A 286 8.50 0.03 -5.83
C ASN A 286 9.06 -0.99 -4.82
N PRO A 287 8.89 -2.32 -5.00
CA PRO A 287 9.53 -3.32 -4.16
C PRO A 287 11.04 -3.17 -4.06
N PHE A 288 11.75 -2.96 -5.18
CA PHE A 288 13.20 -2.87 -5.16
C PHE A 288 13.69 -1.58 -4.50
N ILE A 289 12.99 -0.47 -4.73
CA ILE A 289 13.35 0.84 -4.18
C ILE A 289 13.15 0.88 -2.66
N TYR A 290 12.07 0.32 -2.13
CA TYR A 290 11.83 0.34 -0.68
C TYR A 290 12.40 -0.86 0.09
N THR A 291 12.59 -2.02 -0.54
CA THR A 291 13.20 -3.20 0.13
C THR A 291 14.71 -3.26 -0.06
N LEU A 292 15.21 -3.20 -1.30
CA LEU A 292 16.63 -3.42 -1.62
C LEU A 292 17.52 -2.19 -1.44
N ARG A 293 16.99 -1.00 -1.17
CA ARG A 293 17.81 0.13 -0.70
C ARG A 293 17.77 0.30 0.80
N ASN A 294 16.78 -0.26 1.48
CA ASN A 294 16.60 -0.04 2.90
C ASN A 294 17.38 -1.06 3.73
N LYS A 295 18.40 -0.59 4.47
CA LYS A 295 19.23 -1.44 5.34
C LYS A 295 18.38 -2.23 6.35
N LYS A 296 17.34 -1.61 6.91
CA LYS A 296 16.45 -2.24 7.89
C LYS A 296 15.66 -3.39 7.27
N VAL A 297 15.12 -3.19 6.07
CA VAL A 297 14.40 -4.26 5.35
C VAL A 297 15.34 -5.38 4.93
N LYS A 298 16.58 -5.07 4.51
CA LYS A 298 17.60 -6.09 4.21
C LYS A 298 17.98 -6.95 5.42
N GLU A 299 18.09 -6.33 6.59
CA GLU A 299 18.37 -7.04 7.84
C GLU A 299 17.22 -7.99 8.19
N VAL A 300 15.98 -7.50 8.16
CA VAL A 300 14.79 -8.32 8.39
C VAL A 300 14.70 -9.47 7.38
N LEU A 301 14.92 -9.20 6.09
CA LEU A 301 14.92 -10.24 5.05
C LEU A 301 16.02 -11.28 5.29
N ARG A 302 17.22 -10.85 5.67
CA ARG A 302 18.33 -11.76 5.99
C ARG A 302 18.01 -12.63 7.20
N ASP A 303 17.42 -12.06 8.24
CA ASP A 303 17.01 -12.78 9.45
C ASP A 303 15.88 -13.78 9.12
N ALA A 304 14.91 -13.38 8.30
CA ALA A 304 13.82 -14.23 7.83
C ALA A 304 14.33 -15.40 6.98
N LEU A 305 15.26 -15.16 6.06
CA LEU A 305 15.89 -16.22 5.26
C LEU A 305 16.72 -17.17 6.13
N ARG A 306 17.54 -16.65 7.06
CA ARG A 306 18.33 -17.47 7.98
C ARG A 306 17.46 -18.34 8.89
N SER A 307 16.35 -17.80 9.39
CA SER A 307 15.39 -18.55 10.19
C SER A 307 14.61 -19.59 9.37
N SER A 308 14.33 -19.32 8.09
CA SER A 308 13.72 -20.29 7.17
C SER A 308 14.65 -21.46 6.83
N PHE A 309 15.96 -21.21 6.70
CA PHE A 309 16.96 -22.27 6.51
C PHE A 309 17.26 -23.09 7.77
N THR A 310 16.98 -22.58 8.97
CA THR A 310 17.18 -23.31 10.24
C THR A 310 15.93 -24.04 10.73
N LYS A 311 14.75 -23.82 10.10
CA LYS A 311 13.49 -24.45 10.51
C LYS A 311 13.10 -25.63 9.61
N ILE A 312 13.87 -26.71 9.75
CA ILE A 312 13.37 -28.08 9.54
C ILE A 312 13.11 -28.79 10.89
N ASN A 313 13.52 -28.24 12.04
CA ASN A 313 13.24 -28.83 13.35
C ASN A 313 12.59 -27.87 14.36
N HIS A 314 11.42 -28.28 14.83
CA HIS A 314 10.67 -27.90 16.04
C HIS A 314 9.92 -26.54 16.14
N SER A 315 8.59 -26.65 16.07
CA SER A 315 7.60 -26.19 17.08
C SER A 315 7.58 -24.73 17.58
N HIS A 316 7.95 -23.74 16.76
CA HIS A 316 8.06 -22.34 17.22
C HIS A 316 7.03 -21.35 16.62
N TYR A 317 5.88 -21.80 16.11
CA TYR A 317 4.97 -20.95 15.30
C TYR A 317 3.46 -21.02 15.60
N LEU A 318 3.01 -21.69 16.66
CA LEU A 318 1.57 -22.01 16.79
C LEU A 318 0.64 -20.88 17.27
N LEU A 319 1.15 -19.72 17.73
CA LEU A 319 0.25 -18.58 18.09
C LEU A 319 0.34 -17.37 17.16
N HIS A 320 1.49 -17.10 16.52
CA HIS A 320 1.59 -16.04 15.51
C HIS A 320 0.89 -16.39 14.20
N GLY A 321 0.67 -17.67 13.92
CA GLY A 321 0.10 -18.16 12.65
C GLY A 321 -1.41 -17.90 12.46
N MET A 322 -2.20 -17.75 13.52
CA MET A 322 -3.68 -17.69 13.36
C MET A 322 -4.20 -16.33 12.87
N GLN A 323 -3.58 -15.20 13.22
CA GLN A 323 -3.98 -13.87 12.71
C GLN A 323 -3.29 -13.51 11.39
N ILE A 324 -2.07 -14.01 11.18
CA ILE A 324 -1.29 -13.81 9.94
C ILE A 324 -1.89 -14.62 8.79
N ASN A 325 -2.36 -15.86 9.05
CA ASN A 325 -3.07 -16.64 8.04
C ASN A 325 -4.33 -15.92 7.58
N GLN A 326 -5.12 -15.28 8.46
CA GLN A 326 -6.33 -14.58 8.03
C GLN A 326 -6.04 -13.36 7.12
N CYS A 327 -4.99 -12.57 7.39
CA CYS A 327 -4.66 -11.39 6.58
C CYS A 327 -3.96 -11.77 5.27
N LEU A 328 -3.06 -12.75 5.30
CA LEU A 328 -2.41 -13.29 4.10
C LEU A 328 -3.41 -14.09 3.26
N GLU A 329 -4.30 -14.88 3.85
CA GLU A 329 -5.41 -15.55 3.15
C GLU A 329 -6.37 -14.53 2.58
N ASN A 330 -6.78 -13.48 3.29
CA ASN A 330 -7.65 -12.46 2.70
C ASN A 330 -6.97 -11.74 1.53
N TYR A 331 -5.69 -11.39 1.64
CA TYR A 331 -4.94 -10.74 0.57
C TYR A 331 -4.68 -11.68 -0.63
N VAL A 332 -4.31 -12.94 -0.37
CA VAL A 332 -4.08 -13.98 -1.40
C VAL A 332 -5.40 -14.40 -2.03
N MET A 333 -6.49 -14.57 -1.27
CA MET A 333 -7.82 -14.85 -1.80
C MET A 333 -8.34 -13.67 -2.62
N SER A 334 -8.09 -12.43 -2.21
CA SER A 334 -8.40 -11.25 -3.03
C SER A 334 -7.57 -11.17 -4.31
N ALA A 335 -6.28 -11.54 -4.26
CA ALA A 335 -5.40 -11.59 -5.44
C ALA A 335 -5.70 -12.79 -6.36
N LEU A 336 -6.14 -13.93 -5.82
CA LEU A 336 -6.54 -15.13 -6.57
C LEU A 336 -7.94 -15.00 -7.17
N ASN A 337 -8.86 -14.30 -6.49
CA ASN A 337 -10.19 -13.94 -7.02
C ASN A 337 -10.12 -12.94 -8.19
N VAL A 338 -8.93 -12.43 -8.54
CA VAL A 338 -8.69 -11.66 -9.78
C VAL A 338 -8.82 -12.55 -11.03
N PHE A 339 -8.75 -13.88 -10.89
CA PHE A 339 -8.84 -14.81 -12.03
C PHE A 339 -9.79 -15.99 -11.76
N PRO A 340 -11.01 -16.00 -12.32
CA PRO A 340 -11.61 -17.26 -12.73
C PRO A 340 -10.93 -17.68 -14.05
N VAL A 341 -10.13 -18.76 -14.00
CA VAL A 341 -9.77 -19.51 -15.20
C VAL A 341 -11.01 -20.28 -15.61
N GLU A 342 -11.77 -19.76 -16.57
CA GLU A 342 -12.85 -20.54 -17.20
C GLU A 342 -12.42 -21.02 -18.59
N ARG A 343 -12.37 -22.34 -18.70
CA ARG A 343 -12.00 -23.10 -19.89
C ARG A 343 -13.26 -23.25 -20.76
N SER A 344 -13.30 -22.55 -21.89
CA SER A 344 -14.08 -22.77 -23.11
C SER A 344 -15.45 -23.49 -23.00
N GLY A 345 -16.52 -22.77 -23.39
CA GLY A 345 -17.78 -23.39 -23.81
C GLY A 345 -18.96 -22.42 -23.93
N ASN A 346 -19.18 -21.89 -25.14
CA ASN A 346 -20.40 -21.25 -25.66
C ASN A 346 -21.43 -20.58 -24.70
N THR A 347 -21.62 -19.28 -24.94
CA THR A 347 -22.88 -18.52 -24.85
C THR A 347 -23.54 -18.33 -23.47
N LYS A 348 -23.05 -17.31 -22.75
CA LYS A 348 -23.78 -16.22 -22.05
C LYS A 348 -22.88 -15.68 -20.92
N HIS A 349 -21.88 -14.88 -21.26
CA HIS A 349 -20.97 -14.28 -20.30
C HIS A 349 -21.06 -12.75 -20.35
N GLU A 350 -22.09 -12.15 -19.76
CA GLU A 350 -22.12 -10.69 -19.55
C GLU A 350 -22.90 -10.31 -18.28
N GLY A 351 -22.47 -10.88 -17.14
CA GLY A 351 -22.95 -10.51 -15.80
C GLY A 351 -21.86 -10.49 -14.72
N PHE A 352 -20.64 -10.88 -15.06
CA PHE A 352 -19.42 -10.58 -14.29
C PHE A 352 -18.97 -9.18 -14.74
N ASP A 353 -18.89 -8.17 -13.86
CA ASP A 353 -17.90 -7.06 -13.95
C ASP A 353 -18.20 -5.75 -13.18
N LEU A 354 -19.25 -5.65 -12.36
CA LEU A 354 -19.39 -4.45 -11.50
C LEU A 354 -19.45 -4.79 -10.02
N ILE A 355 -20.38 -5.67 -9.62
CA ILE A 355 -20.56 -6.05 -8.22
C ILE A 355 -19.30 -6.72 -7.67
N ASN A 356 -18.64 -7.61 -8.42
CA ASN A 356 -17.43 -8.26 -7.94
C ASN A 356 -16.26 -7.29 -7.74
N MET A 357 -16.03 -6.33 -8.63
CA MET A 357 -14.91 -5.38 -8.46
C MET A 357 -15.16 -4.42 -7.30
N THR A 358 -16.33 -3.79 -7.17
CA THR A 358 -16.63 -2.91 -6.03
C THR A 358 -16.69 -3.69 -4.71
N PHE A 359 -17.22 -4.92 -4.71
CA PHE A 359 -17.29 -5.79 -3.53
C PHE A 359 -15.92 -6.35 -3.14
N LEU A 360 -15.03 -6.66 -4.11
CA LEU A 360 -13.63 -6.98 -3.86
C LEU A 360 -12.87 -5.76 -3.34
N THR A 361 -13.06 -4.57 -3.90
CA THR A 361 -12.43 -3.35 -3.38
C THR A 361 -12.92 -3.06 -1.97
N TYR A 362 -14.20 -3.27 -1.67
CA TYR A 362 -14.77 -3.11 -0.33
C TYR A 362 -14.27 -4.18 0.64
N ILE A 363 -14.20 -5.45 0.25
CA ILE A 363 -13.64 -6.55 1.05
C ILE A 363 -12.15 -6.35 1.26
N CYS A 364 -11.41 -5.87 0.26
CA CYS A 364 -9.99 -5.56 0.40
C CYS A 364 -9.76 -4.36 1.30
N ILE A 365 -10.52 -3.28 1.14
CA ILE A 365 -10.45 -2.11 2.02
C ILE A 365 -10.83 -2.52 3.46
N LEU A 366 -11.89 -3.31 3.64
CA LEU A 366 -12.36 -3.78 4.95
C LEU A 366 -11.40 -4.78 5.61
N SER A 367 -10.87 -5.75 4.86
CA SER A 367 -9.87 -6.71 5.34
C SER A 367 -8.52 -6.06 5.60
N HIS A 368 -8.15 -5.03 4.82
CA HIS A 368 -6.96 -4.22 5.07
C HIS A 368 -7.14 -3.31 6.29
N LEU A 369 -8.30 -2.65 6.45
CA LEU A 369 -8.66 -1.91 7.66
C LEU A 369 -8.63 -2.82 8.90
N LEU A 370 -9.14 -4.05 8.79
CA LEU A 370 -9.10 -5.04 9.86
C LEU A 370 -7.67 -5.55 10.15
N CYS A 371 -6.82 -5.68 9.13
CA CYS A 371 -5.43 -6.09 9.28
C CYS A 371 -4.53 -4.97 9.84
N VAL A 372 -4.80 -3.72 9.48
CA VAL A 372 -4.12 -2.50 9.95
C VAL A 372 -4.48 -2.15 11.39
N MET A 373 -5.67 -2.53 11.85
CA MET A 373 -6.05 -2.44 13.27
C MET A 373 -5.32 -3.48 14.14
N ALA A 374 -4.16 -3.97 13.70
CA ALA A 374 -3.22 -4.76 14.49
C ALA A 374 -2.92 -4.03 15.80
N GLN A 375 -3.65 -4.48 16.82
CA GLN A 375 -3.55 -4.22 18.25
C GLN A 375 -2.20 -3.66 18.69
N ILE A 376 -2.20 -2.37 19.03
CA ILE A 376 -0.97 -1.66 19.38
C ILE A 376 -0.84 -1.63 20.90
N LEU A 377 0.20 -2.31 21.38
CA LEU A 377 0.73 -2.21 22.73
C LEU A 377 1.57 -0.93 22.82
N GLN A 378 1.13 0.03 23.62
CA GLN A 378 1.81 1.29 23.90
C GLN A 378 2.56 1.18 25.22
N GLN A 379 3.88 1.06 25.17
CA GLN A 379 4.73 1.03 26.36
C GLN A 379 5.33 2.42 26.63
N LYS A 380 5.36 2.86 27.90
CA LYS A 380 6.04 4.12 28.27
C LYS A 380 7.55 4.02 27.99
N SER A 381 8.13 5.04 27.37
CA SER A 381 9.55 5.03 27.01
C SER A 381 10.44 5.48 28.16
N ASN A 382 11.29 4.55 28.61
CA ASN A 382 12.45 4.70 29.48
C ASN A 382 12.17 5.19 30.90
N GLU A 383 12.23 4.25 31.85
CA GLU A 383 12.23 4.57 33.28
C GLU A 383 13.60 4.26 33.90
N ILE A 384 14.16 5.25 34.60
CA ILE A 384 15.44 5.13 35.32
C ILE A 384 15.12 5.08 36.80
N ALA A 385 15.52 4.00 37.46
CA ALA A 385 15.30 3.79 38.88
C ALA A 385 16.63 3.49 39.59
N LYS A 386 16.71 3.82 40.89
CA LYS A 386 17.89 3.56 41.70
C LYS A 386 17.92 2.09 42.14
N PRO A 387 19.10 1.48 42.35
CA PRO A 387 19.17 0.15 42.94
C PRO A 387 18.44 0.10 44.29
N GLY A 388 17.70 -0.98 44.54
CA GLY A 388 16.91 -1.19 45.75
C GLY A 388 15.49 -0.59 45.74
N THR A 389 15.14 0.26 44.76
CA THR A 389 13.77 0.77 44.64
C THR A 389 12.86 -0.19 43.85
N SER A 390 11.55 0.01 43.96
CA SER A 390 10.56 -0.65 43.10
C SER A 390 10.22 0.21 41.89
N LEU A 391 9.93 -0.43 40.75
CA LEU A 391 9.56 0.22 39.50
C LEU A 391 8.34 -0.46 38.89
N VAL A 392 7.45 0.31 38.27
CA VAL A 392 6.24 -0.21 37.63
C VAL A 392 6.28 0.10 36.15
N LEU A 393 6.47 -0.93 35.33
CA LEU A 393 6.40 -0.78 33.88
C LEU A 393 4.94 -0.83 33.44
N GLU A 394 4.55 0.14 32.61
CA GLU A 394 3.19 0.25 32.08
C GLU A 394 3.15 -0.02 30.59
N CYS A 395 2.20 -0.86 30.19
CA CYS A 395 1.89 -1.16 28.80
C CYS A 395 0.39 -0.99 28.54
N GLY A 396 0.03 0.13 27.92
CA GLY A 396 -1.33 0.43 27.50
C GLY A 396 -1.72 -0.39 26.27
N VAL A 397 -2.94 -0.88 26.24
CA VAL A 397 -3.52 -1.59 25.10
C VAL A 397 -4.55 -0.68 24.44
N SER A 398 -4.43 -0.51 23.12
CA SER A 398 -5.42 0.22 22.32
C SER A 398 -6.17 -0.73 21.38
N GLY A 399 -7.50 -0.70 21.44
CA GLY A 399 -8.38 -1.43 20.50
C GLY A 399 -9.04 -2.72 21.02
N TYR A 400 -8.81 -3.15 22.28
CA TYR A 400 -9.51 -4.29 22.89
C TYR A 400 -9.44 -4.27 24.43
N ASN A 401 -10.23 -5.14 25.09
CA ASN A 401 -10.21 -5.31 26.55
C ASN A 401 -9.19 -6.38 26.98
N ILE A 402 -8.24 -6.02 27.86
CA ILE A 402 -7.18 -6.93 28.38
C ILE A 402 -7.76 -8.16 29.08
N ASN A 403 -8.99 -8.07 29.61
CA ASN A 403 -9.59 -9.12 30.43
C ASN A 403 -9.77 -10.48 29.73
N ASP A 404 -9.81 -10.51 28.40
CA ASP A 404 -10.03 -11.73 27.63
C ASP A 404 -8.76 -12.39 27.10
N HIS A 405 -7.58 -11.80 27.36
CA HIS A 405 -6.35 -12.22 26.71
C HIS A 405 -5.18 -12.42 27.68
N HIS A 406 -4.26 -13.30 27.29
CA HIS A 406 -3.01 -13.48 28.02
C HIS A 406 -2.06 -12.34 27.68
N MET A 407 -1.39 -11.84 28.70
CA MET A 407 -0.39 -10.81 28.61
C MET A 407 0.93 -11.38 29.08
N HIS A 408 2.00 -10.93 28.44
CA HIS A 408 3.33 -11.45 28.64
C HIS A 408 4.33 -10.30 28.84
N TRP A 409 5.29 -10.51 29.73
CA TRP A 409 6.44 -9.63 29.89
C TRP A 409 7.72 -10.39 29.58
N THR A 410 8.58 -9.77 28.78
CA THR A 410 9.88 -10.32 28.40
C THR A 410 10.97 -9.27 28.60
N ARG A 411 12.21 -9.72 28.85
CA ARG A 411 13.39 -8.84 28.81
C ARG A 411 14.39 -9.31 27.78
N GLN A 412 15.16 -8.36 27.26
CA GLN A 412 16.32 -8.59 26.42
C GLN A 412 17.53 -7.83 26.96
N LEU A 413 18.57 -8.57 27.31
CA LEU A 413 19.88 -8.01 27.65
C LEU A 413 20.65 -7.70 26.34
N PRO A 414 21.51 -6.67 26.32
CA PRO A 414 22.34 -6.37 25.16
C PRO A 414 23.14 -7.61 24.71
N GLY A 415 22.97 -8.02 23.44
CA GLY A 415 23.67 -9.17 22.86
C GLY A 415 23.16 -10.56 23.26
N LYS A 416 22.06 -10.67 24.01
CA LYS A 416 21.44 -11.95 24.39
C LYS A 416 20.02 -12.11 23.81
N GLY A 417 19.52 -13.34 23.83
CA GLY A 417 18.15 -13.68 23.43
C GLY A 417 17.09 -13.16 24.40
N LEU A 418 15.83 -13.20 23.97
CA LEU A 418 14.67 -12.85 24.79
C LEU A 418 14.47 -13.84 25.94
N VAL A 419 14.17 -13.33 27.12
CA VAL A 419 13.86 -14.12 28.33
C VAL A 419 12.45 -13.76 28.80
N TRP A 420 11.61 -14.79 28.99
CA TRP A 420 10.27 -14.64 29.55
C TRP A 420 10.33 -14.33 31.04
N ILE A 421 9.58 -13.32 31.49
CA ILE A 421 9.50 -12.92 32.90
C ILE A 421 8.21 -13.46 33.51
N ALA A 422 7.07 -13.12 32.90
CA ALA A 422 5.77 -13.49 33.43
C ALA A 422 4.72 -13.61 32.31
N ALA A 423 3.75 -14.50 32.51
CA ALA A 423 2.53 -14.63 31.71
C ALA A 423 1.32 -14.58 32.65
N PHE A 424 0.31 -13.77 32.31
CA PHE A 424 -0.82 -13.51 33.19
C PHE A 424 -2.06 -13.10 32.42
N ARG A 425 -3.21 -13.22 33.07
CA ARG A 425 -4.52 -12.69 32.65
C ARG A 425 -5.09 -11.90 33.83
N THR A 426 -6.09 -11.05 33.58
CA THR A 426 -6.77 -10.30 34.65
C THR A 426 -7.17 -11.23 35.81
N GLY A 427 -6.60 -10.98 36.99
CA GLY A 427 -6.86 -11.74 38.21
C GLY A 427 -6.16 -13.10 38.33
N HIS A 428 -5.38 -13.54 37.34
CA HIS A 428 -4.71 -14.84 37.36
C HIS A 428 -3.31 -14.81 36.71
N THR A 429 -2.27 -15.14 37.47
CA THR A 429 -0.90 -15.28 36.95
C THR A 429 -0.64 -16.72 36.54
N THR A 430 -0.32 -16.94 35.27
CA THR A 430 -0.13 -18.28 34.68
C THR A 430 1.32 -18.75 34.81
N TYR A 431 2.28 -17.84 34.74
CA TYR A 431 3.71 -18.15 34.81
C TYR A 431 4.52 -16.98 35.36
N ILE A 432 5.51 -17.28 36.20
CA ILE A 432 6.59 -16.37 36.59
C ILE A 432 7.90 -17.16 36.49
N ASN A 433 8.90 -16.57 35.87
CA ASN A 433 10.23 -17.13 35.76
C ASN A 433 10.92 -17.19 37.14
N SER A 434 11.59 -18.30 37.43
CA SER A 434 12.26 -18.58 38.72
C SER A 434 13.22 -17.46 39.15
N ASP A 435 13.91 -16.82 38.21
CA ASP A 435 14.89 -15.74 38.48
C ASP A 435 14.23 -14.45 39.02
N PHE A 436 12.91 -14.35 38.88
CA PHE A 436 12.09 -13.19 39.21
C PHE A 436 11.01 -13.49 40.27
N GLN A 437 10.94 -14.74 40.74
CA GLN A 437 9.93 -15.17 41.69
C GLN A 437 10.10 -14.42 43.03
N GLY A 438 9.01 -13.83 43.53
CA GLY A 438 9.01 -13.00 44.74
C GLY A 438 9.64 -11.60 44.58
N ARG A 439 9.99 -11.19 43.35
CA ARG A 439 10.42 -9.82 43.01
C ARG A 439 9.54 -9.16 41.96
N VAL A 440 8.75 -9.93 41.21
CA VAL A 440 7.93 -9.40 40.13
C VAL A 440 6.45 -9.71 40.35
N THR A 441 5.62 -8.68 40.22
CA THR A 441 4.17 -8.76 40.37
C THR A 441 3.48 -8.23 39.11
N PRO A 442 3.03 -9.10 38.19
CA PRO A 442 2.23 -8.66 37.06
C PRO A 442 0.80 -8.35 37.49
N SER A 443 0.22 -7.27 36.96
CA SER A 443 -1.17 -6.89 37.25
C SER A 443 -1.81 -6.14 36.07
N THR A 444 -3.12 -5.92 36.15
CA THR A 444 -3.89 -5.22 35.13
C THR A 444 -4.65 -4.07 35.77
N ARG A 445 -4.61 -2.88 35.14
CA ARG A 445 -5.41 -1.71 35.55
C ARG A 445 -6.18 -1.18 34.34
N GLY A 446 -7.45 -1.52 34.24
CA GLY A 446 -8.28 -1.18 33.07
C GLY A 446 -7.71 -1.79 31.79
N SER A 447 -7.38 -0.95 30.81
CA SER A 447 -6.74 -1.35 29.54
C SER A 447 -5.21 -1.29 29.59
N THR A 448 -4.60 -1.32 30.77
CA THR A 448 -3.14 -1.25 30.94
C THR A 448 -2.62 -2.49 31.67
N ALA A 449 -1.65 -3.17 31.06
CA ALA A 449 -0.84 -4.22 31.68
C ALA A 449 0.30 -3.57 32.48
N LEU A 450 0.47 -4.00 33.73
CA LEU A 450 1.48 -3.48 34.65
C LEU A 450 2.44 -4.59 35.05
N LEU A 451 3.73 -4.25 35.17
CA LEU A 451 4.73 -5.12 35.77
C LEU A 451 5.44 -4.35 36.88
N GLN A 452 5.15 -4.69 38.13
CA GLN A 452 5.92 -4.19 39.26
C GLN A 452 7.16 -5.07 39.46
N ILE A 453 8.33 -4.44 39.51
CA ILE A 453 9.61 -5.07 39.82
C ILE A 453 10.11 -4.47 41.13
N ASP A 454 10.16 -5.27 42.18
CA ASP A 454 10.62 -4.89 43.50
C ASP A 454 12.10 -5.23 43.70
N ARG A 455 12.80 -4.40 44.48
CA ARG A 455 14.23 -4.59 44.81
C ARG A 455 15.10 -4.67 43.56
N LEU A 456 15.07 -3.60 42.75
CA LEU A 456 15.85 -3.51 41.52
C LEU A 456 17.35 -3.67 41.77
N THR A 457 18.01 -4.44 40.90
CA THR A 457 19.46 -4.63 40.90
C THR A 457 20.08 -4.11 39.61
N ALA A 458 21.39 -3.85 39.60
CA ALA A 458 22.10 -3.44 38.38
C ALA A 458 21.99 -4.46 37.24
N THR A 459 21.78 -5.75 37.57
CA THR A 459 21.57 -6.85 36.61
C THR A 459 20.18 -6.86 35.97
N ASP A 460 19.24 -6.06 36.48
CA ASP A 460 17.90 -5.91 35.91
C ASP A 460 17.85 -4.85 34.80
N THR A 461 18.98 -4.18 34.51
CA THR A 461 19.12 -3.24 33.38
C THR A 461 19.02 -3.98 32.04
N ALA A 462 17.88 -3.84 31.36
CA ALA A 462 17.57 -4.51 30.10
C ALA A 462 16.48 -3.75 29.34
N MET A 463 16.25 -4.13 28.07
CA MET A 463 15.05 -3.73 27.35
C MET A 463 13.90 -4.63 27.76
N TYR A 464 12.80 -4.06 28.25
CA TYR A 464 11.59 -4.79 28.61
C TYR A 464 10.54 -4.62 27.54
N TYR A 465 9.83 -5.70 27.19
CA TYR A 465 8.75 -5.69 26.21
C TYR A 465 7.50 -6.33 26.82
N CYS A 466 6.37 -5.66 26.65
CA CYS A 466 5.07 -6.32 26.79
C CYS A 466 4.67 -6.98 25.47
N ALA A 467 4.07 -8.16 25.56
CA ALA A 467 3.51 -8.90 24.46
C ALA A 467 2.14 -9.47 24.85
N ARG A 468 1.34 -9.83 23.86
CA ARG A 468 0.09 -10.58 24.00
C ARG A 468 0.27 -11.95 23.37
#